data_AF-A0A255TZI0-F1
#
_entry.id   AF-A0A255TZI0-F1
#
_cell.length_a   1.000
_cell.length_b   1.000
_cell.length_c   1.000
_cell.angle_alpha   90.00
_cell.angle_beta   90.00
_cell.angle_gamma   90.00
#
_symmetry.space_group_name_H-M   'P 1'
#
loop_
_entity.id
_entity.type
_entity.pdbx_description
1 polymer ?
#
loop_
_entity_poly.entity_id
_entity_poly.type
_entity_poly.pdbx_seq_one_letter_code
_entity_poly.pdbx_strand_id
1 'polypeptide(L)'
;MMITKNKFWASFILCHYAICIICTYSCSDNQKRFQEENADCKTETLKIKKNIPLEDFSVFIEKFHKDKEFQKKRLQAKVEGINGDLYMEYLANGDEYADSMIQTFVWDEKTDFDLYLSLADSCCYSQNFKKRYTTLKDSTMEEYIYIPYTGCFFKSYFKRINGVWNMTEFNFSNL
;
A
#
# COMPACT_ATOMS: atom_id res chain seq x y z
N MET A 1 -38.91 2.36 48.19
CA MET A 1 -37.55 1.82 48.39
C MET A 1 -36.92 1.60 47.02
N MET A 2 -36.31 2.65 46.49
CA MET A 2 -35.45 2.60 45.30
C MET A 2 -34.05 2.18 45.75
N ILE A 3 -33.33 1.38 44.97
CA ILE A 3 -31.87 1.31 44.75
C ILE A 3 -31.57 -0.08 44.17
N THR A 4 -31.71 -0.27 42.86
CA THR A 4 -31.15 -1.44 42.14
C THR A 4 -30.72 -1.17 40.69
N LYS A 5 -30.64 0.09 40.24
CA LYS A 5 -30.21 0.42 38.86
C LYS A 5 -28.77 0.95 38.70
N ASN A 6 -28.04 1.19 39.80
CA ASN A 6 -26.71 1.81 39.73
C ASN A 6 -25.50 0.86 39.71
N LYS A 7 -25.68 -0.46 39.92
CA LYS A 7 -24.54 -1.38 40.01
C LYS A 7 -24.11 -2.02 38.68
N PHE A 8 -25.00 -2.07 37.69
CA PHE A 8 -24.71 -2.69 36.39
C PHE A 8 -23.85 -1.78 35.49
N TRP A 9 -24.04 -0.47 35.55
CA TRP A 9 -23.29 0.52 34.78
C TRP A 9 -21.85 0.70 35.29
N ALA A 10 -21.62 0.52 36.59
CA ALA A 10 -20.28 0.64 37.18
C ALA A 10 -19.34 -0.53 36.79
N SER A 11 -19.86 -1.75 36.61
CA SER A 11 -19.04 -2.89 36.16
C SER A 11 -18.64 -2.80 34.68
N PHE A 12 -19.50 -2.22 33.83
CA PHE A 12 -19.20 -2.05 32.41
C PHE A 12 -18.09 -1.01 32.17
N ILE A 13 -18.08 0.06 32.96
CA ILE A 13 -17.07 1.12 32.89
C ILE A 13 -15.70 0.63 33.40
N LEU A 14 -15.66 -0.17 34.48
CA LEU A 14 -14.39 -0.69 35.02
C LEU A 14 -13.71 -1.71 34.09
N CYS A 15 -14.47 -2.52 33.34
CA CYS A 15 -13.89 -3.42 32.33
C CYS A 15 -13.29 -2.67 31.13
N HIS A 16 -13.87 -1.54 30.72
CA HIS A 16 -13.31 -0.72 29.63
C HIS A 16 -12.01 -0.03 30.05
N TYR A 17 -11.89 0.44 31.29
CA TYR A 17 -10.65 1.05 31.79
C TYR A 17 -9.51 0.03 31.96
N ALA A 18 -9.81 -1.23 32.31
CA ALA A 18 -8.78 -2.27 32.42
C ALA A 18 -8.20 -2.68 31.05
N ILE A 19 -9.04 -2.77 30.01
CA ILE A 19 -8.60 -3.10 28.64
C ILE A 19 -7.74 -1.96 28.06
N CYS A 20 -8.10 -0.70 28.30
CA CYS A 20 -7.32 0.45 27.85
C CYS A 20 -5.92 0.53 28.50
N ILE A 21 -5.74 0.06 29.75
CA ILE A 21 -4.43 0.05 30.42
C ILE A 21 -3.52 -1.08 29.92
N ILE A 22 -4.09 -2.24 29.53
CA ILE A 22 -3.32 -3.34 28.94
C ILE A 22 -2.86 -3.00 27.51
N CYS A 23 -3.69 -2.26 26.75
CA CYS A 23 -3.33 -1.78 25.42
C CYS A 23 -2.26 -0.69 25.43
N THR A 24 -2.13 0.12 26.50
CA THR A 24 -1.06 1.13 26.58
C THR A 24 0.28 0.54 27.02
N TYR A 25 0.30 -0.49 27.88
CA TYR A 25 1.54 -1.17 28.27
C TYR A 25 2.15 -2.03 27.14
N SER A 26 1.30 -2.69 26.33
CA SER A 26 1.76 -3.45 25.15
C SER A 26 2.22 -2.56 24.00
N CYS A 27 1.77 -1.30 23.94
CA CYS A 27 2.23 -0.32 22.96
C CYS A 27 3.59 0.30 23.36
N SER A 28 3.86 0.48 24.66
CA SER A 28 5.14 1.07 25.10
C SER A 28 6.35 0.12 25.02
N ASP A 29 6.16 -1.18 25.23
CA ASP A 29 7.27 -2.16 25.15
C ASP A 29 7.68 -2.45 23.70
N ASN A 30 6.71 -2.48 22.77
CA ASN A 30 7.03 -2.59 21.34
C ASN A 30 7.74 -1.34 20.82
N GLN A 31 7.42 -0.15 21.35
CA GLN A 31 8.08 1.09 20.94
C GLN A 31 9.54 1.18 21.42
N LYS A 32 9.89 0.55 22.56
CA LYS A 32 11.28 0.44 23.03
C LYS A 32 12.08 -0.58 22.22
N ARG A 33 11.51 -1.74 21.89
CA ARG A 33 12.17 -2.74 21.01
C ARG A 33 12.48 -2.20 19.62
N PHE A 34 11.59 -1.40 19.03
CA PHE A 34 11.83 -0.76 17.74
C PHE A 34 12.88 0.37 17.78
N GLN A 35 13.17 0.94 18.96
CA GLN A 35 14.21 1.98 19.10
C GLN A 35 15.60 1.41 19.34
N GLU A 36 15.72 0.24 19.98
CA GLU A 36 17.02 -0.41 20.22
C GLU A 36 17.58 -1.12 18.97
N GLU A 37 16.73 -1.64 18.07
CA GLU A 37 17.19 -2.24 16.80
C GLU A 37 17.65 -1.22 15.73
N ASN A 38 17.36 0.07 15.91
CA ASN A 38 17.77 1.14 14.98
C ASN A 38 19.06 1.87 15.40
N ALA A 39 19.72 1.44 16.48
CA ALA A 39 20.85 2.16 17.06
C ALA A 39 22.18 2.04 16.27
N ASP A 40 22.22 1.27 15.18
CA ASP A 40 23.43 1.15 14.33
C ASP A 40 23.20 1.44 12.84
N CYS A 41 22.09 2.10 12.50
CA CYS A 41 21.93 2.66 11.16
C CYS A 41 22.51 4.08 11.15
N LYS A 42 23.70 4.25 10.55
CA LYS A 42 24.28 5.57 10.28
C LYS A 42 23.28 6.41 9.50
N THR A 43 22.56 7.30 10.17
CA THR A 43 21.67 8.27 9.56
C THR A 43 22.51 9.31 8.81
N GLU A 44 22.82 9.04 7.55
CA GLU A 44 23.13 10.13 6.62
C GLU A 44 21.91 11.04 6.57
N THR A 45 22.03 12.19 7.20
CA THR A 45 20.99 13.23 7.21
C THR A 45 20.90 13.77 5.78
N LEU A 46 20.05 13.16 4.97
CA LEU A 46 19.69 13.65 3.64
C LEU A 46 19.07 15.04 3.82
N LYS A 47 19.87 16.07 3.54
CA LYS A 47 19.44 17.47 3.51
C LYS A 47 18.23 17.58 2.58
N ILE A 48 17.05 17.77 3.15
CA ILE A 48 15.82 18.06 2.41
C ILE A 48 16.08 19.34 1.60
N LYS A 49 16.34 19.20 0.29
CA LYS A 49 16.44 20.33 -0.64
C LYS A 49 15.05 20.95 -0.75
N LYS A 50 14.85 22.09 -0.07
CA LYS A 50 13.57 22.82 0.01
C LYS A 50 13.03 23.41 -1.30
N ASN A 51 13.64 23.15 -2.47
CA ASN A 51 13.22 23.71 -3.76
C ASN A 51 13.23 22.65 -4.88
N ILE A 52 12.53 21.52 -4.69
CA ILE A 52 12.23 20.63 -5.82
C ILE A 52 10.92 21.14 -6.43
N PRO A 53 10.92 21.63 -7.68
CA PRO A 53 9.68 22.00 -8.37
C PRO A 53 8.71 20.82 -8.37
N LEU A 54 7.42 21.09 -8.15
CA LEU A 54 6.40 20.05 -8.19
C LEU A 54 6.38 19.39 -9.56
N GLU A 55 6.73 18.10 -9.60
CA GLU A 55 6.73 17.32 -10.83
C GLU A 55 5.30 17.18 -11.37
N ASP A 56 5.09 17.53 -12.64
CA ASP A 56 3.80 17.35 -13.31
C ASP A 56 3.49 15.85 -13.48
N PHE A 57 2.27 15.44 -13.15
CA PHE A 57 1.91 14.02 -13.18
C PHE A 57 1.88 13.44 -14.59
N SER A 58 1.46 14.21 -15.59
CA SER A 58 1.38 13.72 -16.98
C SER A 58 2.78 13.44 -17.55
N VAL A 59 3.74 14.33 -17.25
CA VAL A 59 5.15 14.14 -17.62
C VAL A 59 5.77 12.96 -16.87
N PHE A 60 5.47 12.85 -15.57
CA PHE A 60 5.93 11.73 -14.74
C PHE A 60 5.45 10.39 -15.28
N ILE A 61 4.13 10.23 -15.49
CA ILE A 61 3.54 8.92 -15.82
C ILE A 61 3.95 8.47 -17.21
N GLU A 62 4.05 9.40 -18.17
CA GLU A 62 4.58 9.08 -19.49
C GLU A 62 5.99 8.54 -19.41
N LYS A 63 6.87 9.19 -18.62
CA LYS A 63 8.25 8.74 -18.46
C LYS A 63 8.34 7.44 -17.66
N PHE A 64 7.49 7.27 -16.65
CA PHE A 64 7.44 6.08 -15.79
C PHE A 64 7.23 4.80 -16.62
N HIS A 65 6.33 4.81 -17.60
CA HIS A 65 6.08 3.64 -18.44
C HIS A 65 7.06 3.48 -19.61
N LYS A 66 7.80 4.53 -20.03
CA LYS A 66 8.76 4.47 -21.17
C LYS A 66 10.18 4.12 -20.76
N ASP A 67 10.62 4.57 -19.58
CA ASP A 67 12.02 4.51 -19.16
C ASP A 67 12.16 3.60 -17.94
N LYS A 68 12.68 2.39 -18.15
CA LYS A 68 12.83 1.37 -17.10
C LYS A 68 13.77 1.78 -15.97
N GLU A 69 14.82 2.54 -16.28
CA GLU A 69 15.75 3.02 -15.25
C GLU A 69 15.13 4.17 -14.44
N PHE A 70 14.29 4.99 -15.06
CA PHE A 70 13.48 5.96 -14.34
C PHE A 70 12.40 5.26 -13.51
N GLN A 71 11.69 4.27 -14.06
CA GLN A 71 10.65 3.49 -13.37
C GLN A 71 11.18 2.92 -12.06
N LYS A 72 12.32 2.21 -12.10
CA LYS A 72 12.98 1.62 -10.91
C LYS A 72 13.27 2.66 -9.83
N LYS A 73 13.68 3.88 -10.21
CA LYS A 73 13.97 4.97 -9.25
C LYS A 73 12.71 5.59 -8.63
N ARG A 74 11.54 5.30 -9.17
CA ARG A 74 10.24 5.80 -8.72
C ARG A 74 9.43 4.74 -7.97
N LEU A 75 9.95 3.53 -7.84
CA LEU A 75 9.38 2.52 -6.95
C LEU A 75 9.80 2.81 -5.52
N GLN A 76 8.86 2.69 -4.56
CA GLN A 76 9.25 2.60 -3.17
C GLN A 76 10.01 1.31 -2.89
N ALA A 77 10.87 1.31 -1.87
CA ALA A 77 11.59 0.11 -1.44
C ALA A 77 10.65 -1.05 -1.10
N LYS A 78 9.41 -0.73 -0.70
CA LYS A 78 8.31 -1.66 -0.47
C LYS A 78 7.11 -1.16 -1.27
N VAL A 79 6.74 -1.88 -2.32
CA VAL A 79 5.49 -1.63 -3.06
C VAL A 79 4.46 -2.63 -2.56
N GLU A 80 3.41 -2.13 -1.94
CA GLU A 80 2.32 -2.96 -1.40
C GLU A 80 1.26 -3.21 -2.49
N GLY A 81 0.35 -4.14 -2.25
CA GLY A 81 -0.83 -4.28 -3.09
C GLY A 81 -1.40 -5.68 -3.15
N ILE A 82 -1.97 -6.07 -4.29
CA ILE A 82 -2.68 -7.33 -4.49
C ILE A 82 -2.14 -8.02 -5.75
N ASN A 83 -1.82 -9.31 -5.64
CA ASN A 83 -1.62 -10.21 -6.77
C ASN A 83 -2.82 -11.17 -6.87
N GLY A 84 -3.73 -10.89 -7.81
CA GLY A 84 -4.95 -11.66 -8.02
C GLY A 84 -4.70 -13.12 -8.45
N ASP A 85 -3.66 -13.39 -9.24
CA ASP A 85 -3.34 -14.77 -9.64
C ASP A 85 -2.89 -15.60 -8.43
N LEU A 86 -2.02 -15.03 -7.60
CA LEU A 86 -1.57 -15.67 -6.38
C LEU A 86 -2.71 -15.87 -5.38
N TYR A 87 -3.62 -14.88 -5.25
CA TYR A 87 -4.82 -15.02 -4.42
C TYR A 87 -5.71 -16.18 -4.89
N MET A 88 -5.94 -16.30 -6.20
CA MET A 88 -6.73 -17.40 -6.77
C MET A 88 -6.07 -18.76 -6.57
N GLU A 89 -4.74 -18.84 -6.62
CA GLU A 89 -4.00 -20.07 -6.31
C GLU A 89 -4.21 -20.51 -4.86
N TYR A 90 -4.12 -19.58 -3.89
CA TYR A 90 -4.39 -19.88 -2.48
C TYR A 90 -5.83 -20.35 -2.26
N LEU A 91 -6.81 -19.69 -2.88
CA LEU A 91 -8.20 -20.13 -2.80
C LEU A 91 -8.39 -21.54 -3.37
N ALA A 92 -7.77 -21.85 -4.51
CA ALA A 92 -7.84 -23.16 -5.14
C ALA A 92 -7.20 -24.27 -4.28
N ASN A 93 -6.16 -23.92 -3.51
CA ASN A 93 -5.50 -24.82 -2.57
C ASN A 93 -6.24 -24.96 -1.22
N GLY A 94 -7.32 -24.21 -1.00
CA GLY A 94 -8.10 -24.23 0.23
C GLY A 94 -7.42 -23.53 1.40
N ASP A 95 -6.53 -22.57 1.13
CA ASP A 95 -5.81 -21.84 2.16
C ASP A 95 -6.74 -20.87 2.91
N GLU A 96 -6.93 -21.11 4.21
CA GLU A 96 -7.82 -20.31 5.08
C GLU A 96 -7.33 -18.86 5.25
N TYR A 97 -6.08 -18.58 4.87
CA TYR A 97 -5.43 -17.26 4.99
C TYR A 97 -5.47 -16.43 3.70
N ALA A 98 -6.09 -16.91 2.61
CA ALA A 98 -6.11 -16.21 1.32
C ALA A 98 -6.56 -14.74 1.46
N ASP A 99 -7.61 -14.46 2.25
CA ASP A 99 -8.13 -13.11 2.46
C ASP A 99 -7.18 -12.22 3.29
N SER A 100 -6.39 -12.81 4.19
CA SER A 100 -5.40 -12.07 4.99
C SER A 100 -4.17 -11.70 4.16
N MET A 101 -3.82 -12.50 3.15
CA MET A 101 -2.71 -12.24 2.24
C MET A 101 -2.96 -10.98 1.40
N ILE A 102 -4.21 -10.69 1.03
CA ILE A 102 -4.59 -9.46 0.31
C ILE A 102 -4.25 -8.18 1.11
N GLN A 103 -4.28 -8.22 2.44
CA GLN A 103 -4.18 -7.00 3.26
C GLN A 103 -2.75 -6.51 3.47
N THR A 104 -1.75 -7.38 3.30
CA THR A 104 -0.35 -7.08 3.61
C THR A 104 0.63 -7.50 2.53
N PHE A 105 0.15 -7.82 1.33
CA PHE A 105 1.00 -8.33 0.25
C PHE A 105 1.96 -7.25 -0.25
N VAL A 106 3.18 -7.70 -0.52
CA VAL A 106 4.31 -6.88 -0.92
C VAL A 106 4.90 -7.49 -2.18
N TRP A 107 5.05 -6.66 -3.20
CA TRP A 107 5.74 -7.05 -4.40
C TRP A 107 7.24 -7.18 -4.15
N ASP A 108 7.79 -8.31 -4.56
CA ASP A 108 9.19 -8.67 -4.47
C ASP A 108 9.63 -9.48 -5.70
N GLU A 109 10.90 -9.88 -5.74
CA GLU A 109 11.45 -10.67 -6.86
C GLU A 109 10.82 -12.07 -6.98
N LYS A 110 10.15 -12.59 -5.94
CA LYS A 110 9.54 -13.92 -5.92
C LYS A 110 8.09 -13.92 -6.39
N THR A 111 7.50 -12.74 -6.55
CA THR A 111 6.09 -12.54 -6.88
C THR A 111 5.89 -12.03 -8.30
N ASP A 112 6.92 -12.17 -9.15
CA ASP A 112 6.93 -11.77 -10.55
C ASP A 112 6.57 -10.29 -10.77
N PHE A 113 6.94 -9.41 -9.84
CA PHE A 113 6.57 -7.99 -9.91
C PHE A 113 6.97 -7.33 -11.24
N ASP A 114 8.20 -7.58 -11.69
CA ASP A 114 8.72 -7.04 -12.95
C ASP A 114 7.91 -7.49 -14.17
N LEU A 115 7.35 -8.71 -14.14
CA LEU A 115 6.47 -9.22 -15.19
C LEU A 115 5.17 -8.44 -15.22
N TYR A 116 4.46 -8.34 -14.10
CA TYR A 116 3.18 -7.64 -14.04
C TYR A 116 3.32 -6.15 -14.32
N LEU A 117 4.38 -5.51 -13.83
CA LEU A 117 4.66 -4.11 -14.13
C LEU A 117 4.93 -3.91 -15.63
N SER A 118 5.67 -4.81 -16.27
CA SER A 118 5.92 -4.76 -17.72
C SER A 118 4.67 -5.04 -18.56
N LEU A 119 3.75 -5.89 -18.07
CA LEU A 119 2.44 -6.07 -18.67
C LEU A 119 1.60 -4.80 -18.56
N ALA A 120 1.58 -4.14 -17.40
CA ALA A 120 0.90 -2.86 -17.21
C ALA A 120 1.46 -1.77 -18.16
N ASP A 121 2.79 -1.68 -18.32
CA ASP A 121 3.43 -0.76 -19.26
C ASP A 121 2.99 -1.02 -20.71
N SER A 122 3.00 -2.28 -21.13
CA SER A 122 2.55 -2.69 -22.46
C SER A 122 1.07 -2.32 -22.67
N CYS A 123 0.26 -2.49 -21.63
CA CYS A 123 -1.14 -2.13 -21.66
C CYS A 123 -1.35 -0.61 -21.70
N CYS A 124 -0.48 0.16 -21.05
CA CYS A 124 -0.53 1.61 -21.04
C CYS A 124 -0.42 2.21 -22.46
N TYR A 125 0.29 1.59 -23.39
CA TYR A 125 0.42 2.11 -24.77
C TYR A 125 -0.59 1.56 -25.77
N SER A 126 -1.33 0.53 -25.40
CA SER A 126 -2.34 -0.07 -26.26
C SER A 126 -3.58 0.82 -26.38
N GLN A 127 -4.10 0.97 -27.60
CA GLN A 127 -5.40 1.61 -27.85
C GLN A 127 -6.57 0.68 -27.51
N ASN A 128 -6.32 -0.62 -27.35
CA ASN A 128 -7.36 -1.62 -27.10
C ASN A 128 -7.79 -1.68 -25.64
N PHE A 129 -7.08 -1.00 -24.73
CA PHE A 129 -7.34 -1.07 -23.30
C PHE A 129 -7.89 0.25 -22.75
N LYS A 130 -8.79 0.13 -21.77
CA LYS A 130 -9.42 1.30 -21.15
C LYS A 130 -8.53 1.79 -20.01
N LYS A 131 -8.13 3.06 -20.09
CA LYS A 131 -7.25 3.70 -19.09
C LYS A 131 -7.96 4.87 -18.46
N ARG A 132 -7.80 5.03 -17.15
CA ARG A 132 -8.38 6.14 -16.39
C ARG A 132 -7.40 6.58 -15.32
N TYR A 133 -7.25 7.89 -15.17
CA TYR A 133 -6.54 8.51 -14.06
C TYR A 133 -7.54 9.15 -13.11
N THR A 134 -7.35 9.01 -11.81
CA THR A 134 -8.23 9.58 -10.78
C THR A 134 -7.41 10.14 -9.64
N THR A 135 -7.66 11.39 -9.25
CA THR A 135 -7.08 11.97 -8.04
C THR A 135 -7.93 11.60 -6.82
N LEU A 136 -7.32 10.98 -5.82
CA LEU A 136 -7.96 10.60 -4.57
C LEU A 136 -7.91 11.74 -3.53
N LYS A 137 -8.63 11.58 -2.42
CA LYS A 137 -8.79 12.62 -1.39
C LYS A 137 -7.47 13.09 -0.75
N ASP A 138 -6.46 12.21 -0.70
CA ASP A 138 -5.13 12.50 -0.14
C ASP A 138 -4.11 12.97 -1.20
N SER A 139 -4.60 13.40 -2.38
CA SER A 139 -3.77 13.77 -3.54
C SER A 139 -2.95 12.62 -4.14
N THR A 140 -3.26 11.37 -3.77
CA THR A 140 -2.77 10.18 -4.49
C THR A 140 -3.37 10.16 -5.89
N MET A 141 -2.55 9.81 -6.88
CA MET A 141 -3.02 9.56 -8.24
C MET A 141 -3.20 8.06 -8.43
N GLU A 142 -4.42 7.64 -8.76
CA GLU A 142 -4.73 6.30 -9.22
C GLU A 142 -4.64 6.27 -10.74
N GLU A 143 -3.88 5.32 -11.29
CA GLU A 143 -4.02 4.83 -12.66
C GLU A 143 -4.79 3.50 -12.63
N TYR A 144 -5.78 3.39 -13.51
CA TYR A 144 -6.55 2.17 -13.71
C TYR A 144 -6.47 1.75 -15.17
N ILE A 145 -6.03 0.52 -15.43
CA ILE A 145 -5.93 -0.07 -16.77
C ILE A 145 -6.78 -1.34 -16.79
N TYR A 146 -7.88 -1.34 -17.54
CA TYR A 146 -8.73 -2.51 -17.72
C TYR A 146 -8.44 -3.22 -19.04
N ILE A 147 -8.23 -4.53 -18.97
CA ILE A 147 -8.06 -5.42 -20.11
C ILE A 147 -9.44 -5.98 -20.49
N PRO A 148 -10.01 -5.58 -21.63
CA PRO A 148 -11.30 -6.10 -22.07
C PRO A 148 -11.26 -7.62 -22.27
N TYR A 149 -12.42 -8.25 -22.07
CA TYR A 149 -12.67 -9.68 -22.27
C TYR A 149 -11.98 -10.64 -21.28
N THR A 150 -11.00 -10.19 -20.51
CA THR A 150 -10.38 -11.01 -19.45
C THR A 150 -10.97 -10.72 -18.06
N GLY A 151 -11.59 -9.55 -17.87
CA GLY A 151 -12.00 -9.09 -16.54
C GLY A 151 -10.84 -8.51 -15.72
N CYS A 152 -9.60 -8.72 -16.16
CA CYS A 152 -8.42 -8.30 -15.43
C CYS A 152 -8.21 -6.78 -15.49
N PHE A 153 -7.62 -6.24 -14.43
CA PHE A 153 -7.20 -4.86 -14.38
C PHE A 153 -5.93 -4.67 -13.56
N PHE A 154 -5.23 -3.59 -13.89
CA PHE A 154 -4.15 -3.03 -13.08
C PHE A 154 -4.64 -1.76 -12.38
N LYS A 155 -4.21 -1.58 -11.13
CA LYS A 155 -4.27 -0.30 -10.43
C LYS A 155 -2.90 0.08 -9.92
N SER A 156 -2.44 1.26 -10.29
CA SER A 156 -1.20 1.83 -9.79
C SER A 156 -1.53 3.06 -8.95
N TYR A 157 -0.96 3.17 -7.75
CA TYR A 157 -1.13 4.33 -6.88
C TYR A 157 0.17 5.09 -6.73
N PHE A 158 0.13 6.37 -7.05
CA PHE A 158 1.28 7.26 -7.02
C PHE A 158 1.10 8.34 -5.97
N LYS A 159 2.09 8.50 -5.10
CA LYS A 159 2.13 9.55 -4.07
C LYS A 159 3.32 10.46 -4.27
N ARG A 160 3.14 11.74 -3.95
CA ARG A 160 4.27 12.68 -3.88
C ARG A 160 4.99 12.52 -2.55
N ILE A 161 6.26 12.13 -2.61
CA ILE A 161 7.16 12.05 -1.46
C ILE A 161 8.29 13.04 -1.74
N ASN A 162 8.44 14.06 -0.89
CA ASN A 162 9.41 15.13 -1.07
C ASN A 162 9.33 15.83 -2.45
N GLY A 163 8.11 16.05 -2.95
CA GLY A 163 7.86 16.74 -4.23
C GLY A 163 7.99 15.88 -5.48
N VAL A 164 8.27 14.58 -5.31
CA VAL A 164 8.53 13.62 -6.39
C VAL A 164 7.47 12.53 -6.39
N TRP A 165 6.93 12.17 -7.55
CA TRP A 165 5.97 11.07 -7.66
C TRP A 165 6.67 9.72 -7.52
N ASN A 166 6.10 8.84 -6.69
CA ASN A 166 6.57 7.47 -6.51
C ASN A 166 5.36 6.52 -6.54
N MET A 167 5.54 5.33 -7.09
CA MET A 167 4.58 4.24 -6.97
C MET A 167 4.70 3.64 -5.58
N THR A 168 3.60 3.63 -4.84
CA THR A 168 3.53 3.10 -3.47
C THR A 168 2.75 1.80 -3.38
N GLU A 169 1.79 1.63 -4.30
CA GLU A 169 0.95 0.44 -4.34
C GLU A 169 0.67 0.05 -5.80
N PHE A 170 0.65 -1.25 -6.06
CA PHE A 170 0.36 -1.82 -7.36
C PHE A 170 -0.56 -3.04 -7.18
N ASN A 171 -1.69 -3.07 -7.85
CA ASN A 171 -2.64 -4.16 -7.77
C ASN A 171 -2.85 -4.74 -9.15
N PHE A 172 -2.69 -6.05 -9.25
CA PHE A 172 -3.21 -6.85 -10.35
C PHE A 172 -4.39 -7.67 -9.83
N SER A 173 -5.51 -7.60 -10.52
CA SER A 173 -6.71 -8.35 -10.15
C SER A 173 -7.35 -8.96 -11.38
N ASN A 174 -7.79 -10.20 -11.23
CA ASN A 174 -8.61 -10.97 -12.16
C ASN A 174 -10.02 -11.28 -11.56
N LEU A 175 -10.31 -10.70 -10.39
CA LEU A 175 -11.56 -10.81 -9.63
C LEU A 175 -12.70 -9.98 -10.24
#